data_AF-A0A346C5W3-F1
#
_entry.id   AF-A0A346C5W3-F1
#
_cell.length_a   1.000
_cell.length_b   1.000
_cell.length_c   1.000
_cell.angle_alpha   90.00
_cell.angle_beta   90.00
_cell.angle_gamma   90.00
#
_symmetry.space_group_name_H-M   'P 1'
#
loop_
_entity.id
_entity.type
_entity.pdbx_description
1 polymer ?
#
loop_
_entity_poly.entity_id
_entity_poly.type
_entity_poly.pdbx_seq_one_letter_code
_entity_poly.pdbx_strand_id
1 'polypeptide(L)'
;MRSDGSSGNRPRRTPGGRPLLRAALGLLTAAVVALPFTVAWQYDALRSAVAEQTAPPVSPDGRSGPGADAEAAPAGNAPVVLAYHDVGPDDRSRYTVSPEHFDAQLRALRDAGYRTLTTREFTDFLRTGRSPGPRTVHLTFDDGTHGLWTHADPVLAGYGMKAAAYLITGQVGTHRPYYLSWPEVERMARSGRWDFQAHTHLSHERAAVDAAGNERSVFTNRLWLADEGRVETSDEYRRRVAADLDRSIRDLVRHGLPRPRLFAYPFSERLDESNLGARDAGALRSMLRERFTATLTNSAARPLPAGPRAAAAGQVQRLEVTRDTTAAGLLRELARRATVTPQDADRPLSHPAHWRTTGATEQAGPGMLTGDSRPPAGTAYASADYRPIATADWTHYRLRAAVGGLHGTSNSAGITLRAGSGHPVSLSVGHHTASLTTDDPEGTGDRRSCRLKPSATHRITVSVTPRHVRVNVDGESCAAVRAGRWRVAEGAGGFSLSVRNDGPERQWPRFTSLKVG
;
A
#
# COMPACT_ATOMS: atom_id res chain seq x y z
N MET A 1 81.38 31.32 79.78
CA MET A 1 80.31 31.11 80.77
C MET A 1 78.98 31.12 80.03
N ARG A 2 78.21 30.01 80.15
CA ARG A 2 76.72 29.88 80.24
C ARG A 2 75.86 30.69 79.24
N SER A 3 74.82 30.17 78.59
CA SER A 3 74.02 28.96 78.82
C SER A 3 73.07 28.72 77.64
N ASP A 4 72.65 27.47 77.53
CA ASP A 4 71.61 26.88 76.67
C ASP A 4 70.28 27.66 76.54
N GLY A 5 69.55 27.39 75.46
CA GLY A 5 68.12 27.66 75.42
C GLY A 5 67.40 27.39 74.09
N SER A 6 66.73 26.24 74.04
CA SER A 6 65.40 26.03 73.41
C SER A 6 65.32 25.61 71.94
N SER A 7 65.01 24.31 71.79
CA SER A 7 64.49 23.63 70.62
C SER A 7 63.05 24.08 70.26
N GLY A 8 62.90 24.76 69.13
CA GLY A 8 61.60 25.07 68.53
C GLY A 8 61.23 24.08 67.41
N ASN A 9 60.35 23.12 67.72
CA ASN A 9 59.76 22.17 66.78
C ASN A 9 58.83 22.92 65.79
N ARG A 10 59.23 23.07 64.52
CA ARG A 10 58.34 23.60 63.45
C ARG A 10 57.55 22.44 62.84
N PRO A 11 56.20 22.45 62.85
CA PRO A 11 55.44 21.49 62.09
C PRO A 11 55.66 21.73 60.59
N ARG A 12 56.17 20.72 59.87
CA ARG A 12 56.15 20.67 58.40
C ARG A 12 54.68 20.68 57.95
N ARG A 13 54.16 21.85 57.57
CA ARG A 13 52.92 21.94 56.79
C ARG A 13 53.16 21.30 55.42
N THR A 14 52.56 20.15 55.16
CA THR A 14 52.41 19.60 53.80
C THR A 14 51.52 20.53 52.96
N PRO A 15 52.02 21.17 51.88
CA PRO A 15 51.18 21.87 50.92
C PRO A 15 50.81 20.88 49.82
N GLY A 16 49.58 20.34 49.82
CA GLY A 16 49.23 19.38 48.75
C GLY A 16 47.76 19.04 48.53
N GLY A 17 46.88 19.07 49.54
CA GLY A 17 45.49 18.58 49.37
C GLY A 17 44.41 19.64 49.12
N ARG A 18 44.70 20.93 49.38
CA ARG A 18 43.68 22.00 49.40
C ARG A 18 43.23 22.54 48.03
N PRO A 19 44.08 22.66 46.99
CA PRO A 19 43.62 23.21 45.71
C PRO A 19 42.72 22.21 44.96
N LEU A 20 43.03 20.92 45.01
CA LEU A 20 42.23 19.87 44.38
C LEU A 20 40.87 19.71 45.06
N LEU A 21 40.80 19.74 46.39
CA LEU A 21 39.52 19.69 47.12
C LEU A 21 38.65 20.92 46.84
N ARG A 22 39.25 22.12 46.75
CA ARG A 22 38.53 23.36 46.41
C ARG A 22 38.05 23.36 44.96
N ALA A 23 38.86 22.86 44.04
CA ALA A 23 38.45 22.68 42.64
C ALA A 23 37.31 21.67 42.50
N ALA A 24 37.39 20.53 43.20
CA ALA A 24 36.33 19.53 43.22
C ALA A 24 35.03 20.07 43.84
N LEU A 25 35.12 20.80 44.96
CA LEU A 25 33.95 21.43 45.59
C LEU A 25 33.35 22.56 44.72
N GLY A 26 34.20 23.32 44.03
CA GLY A 26 33.78 24.34 43.07
C GLY A 26 33.05 23.73 41.87
N LEU A 27 33.57 22.63 41.31
CA LEU A 27 32.91 21.87 40.24
C LEU A 27 31.59 21.24 40.70
N LEU A 28 31.56 20.66 41.91
CA LEU A 28 30.33 20.11 42.49
C LEU A 28 29.28 21.21 42.70
N THR A 29 29.68 22.37 43.22
CA THR A 29 28.78 23.51 43.43
C THR A 29 28.26 24.04 42.10
N ALA A 30 29.14 24.21 41.10
CA ALA A 30 28.75 24.58 39.75
C ALA A 30 27.79 23.57 39.13
N ALA A 31 28.00 22.26 39.33
CA ALA A 31 27.09 21.23 38.86
C ALA A 31 25.74 21.27 39.60
N VAL A 32 25.72 21.42 40.93
CA VAL A 32 24.49 21.51 41.73
C VAL A 32 23.67 22.75 41.37
N VAL A 33 24.32 23.85 41.00
CA VAL A 33 23.63 25.06 40.54
C VAL A 33 23.19 24.93 39.08
N ALA A 34 24.08 24.52 38.17
CA ALA A 34 23.77 24.49 36.73
C ALA A 34 22.84 23.33 36.32
N LEU A 35 22.87 22.20 37.03
CA LEU A 35 22.08 21.01 36.67
C LEU A 35 20.56 21.27 36.77
N PRO A 36 20.01 21.86 37.86
CA PRO A 36 18.60 22.21 37.91
C PRO A 36 18.17 23.18 36.80
N PHE A 37 18.98 24.18 36.46
CA PHE A 37 18.66 25.12 35.37
C PHE A 37 18.72 24.45 34.00
N THR A 38 19.72 23.60 33.75
CA THR A 38 19.80 22.86 32.48
C THR A 38 18.67 21.84 32.35
N VAL A 39 18.30 21.15 33.42
CA VAL A 39 17.13 20.25 33.45
C VAL A 39 15.84 21.03 33.27
N ALA A 40 15.65 22.16 33.96
CA ALA A 40 14.46 23.00 33.80
C ALA A 40 14.35 23.59 32.39
N TRP A 41 15.46 24.05 31.81
CA TRP A 41 15.50 24.56 30.44
C TRP A 41 15.25 23.44 29.41
N GLN A 42 15.85 22.26 29.59
CA GLN A 42 15.55 21.10 28.73
C GLN A 42 14.09 20.67 28.86
N TYR A 43 13.53 20.69 30.08
CA TYR A 43 12.14 20.37 30.33
C TYR A 43 11.20 21.38 29.66
N ASP A 44 11.47 22.68 29.79
CA ASP A 44 10.69 23.74 29.16
C ASP A 44 10.80 23.72 27.63
N ALA A 45 12.01 23.47 27.09
CA ALA A 45 12.24 23.29 25.67
C ALA A 45 11.49 22.07 25.12
N LEU A 46 11.51 20.93 25.84
CA LEU A 46 10.75 19.73 25.48
C LEU A 46 9.25 19.97 25.57
N ARG A 47 8.77 20.63 26.63
CA ARG A 47 7.36 20.96 26.83
C ARG A 47 6.86 21.91 25.73
N SER A 48 7.68 22.87 25.31
CA SER A 48 7.35 23.79 24.21
C SER A 48 7.41 23.09 22.84
N ALA A 49 8.23 22.05 22.70
CA ALA A 49 8.36 21.28 21.46
C ALA A 49 7.31 20.18 21.28
N VAL A 50 6.59 19.79 22.34
CA VAL A 50 5.55 18.76 22.32
C VAL A 50 4.21 19.40 22.68
N ALA A 51 3.34 19.58 21.70
CA ALA A 51 2.03 20.19 21.93
C ALA A 51 1.14 19.35 22.86
N GLU A 52 0.12 19.97 23.45
CA GLU A 52 -0.92 19.22 24.18
C GLU A 52 -1.83 18.47 23.21
N GLN A 53 -2.25 17.27 23.60
CA GLN A 53 -3.20 16.46 22.81
C GLN A 53 -4.63 16.90 23.12
N THR A 54 -5.51 16.85 22.12
CA THR A 54 -6.94 17.03 22.35
C THR A 54 -7.54 15.70 22.84
N ALA A 55 -8.42 15.76 23.83
CA ALA A 55 -9.17 14.58 24.24
C ALA A 55 -9.95 13.99 23.04
N PRO A 56 -10.03 12.66 22.90
CA PRO A 56 -10.89 12.06 21.89
C PRO A 56 -12.32 12.58 22.01
N PRO A 57 -13.04 12.80 20.90
CA PRO A 57 -14.45 13.13 20.96
C PRO A 57 -15.20 12.05 21.76
N VAL A 58 -15.91 12.46 22.81
CA VAL A 58 -16.66 11.54 23.66
C VAL A 58 -17.85 10.99 22.88
N SER A 59 -17.80 9.71 22.51
CA SER A 59 -18.99 9.01 22.03
C SER A 59 -19.92 8.70 23.22
N PRO A 60 -21.22 9.03 23.15
CA PRO A 60 -22.15 8.87 24.29
C PRO A 60 -22.42 7.42 24.72
N ASP A 61 -21.93 6.41 23.98
CA ASP A 61 -22.16 4.99 24.31
C ASP A 61 -20.92 4.33 24.93
N GLY A 62 -20.73 4.59 26.22
CA GLY A 62 -19.78 3.90 27.09
C GLY A 62 -20.23 2.46 27.40
N ARG A 63 -20.11 1.54 26.44
CA ARG A 63 -20.17 0.10 26.72
C ARG A 63 -18.89 -0.60 26.30
N SER A 64 -18.00 -0.75 27.27
CA SER A 64 -16.95 -1.77 27.32
C SER A 64 -17.61 -3.13 27.59
N GLY A 65 -17.56 -4.03 26.61
CA GLY A 65 -17.87 -5.46 26.79
C GLY A 65 -16.59 -6.30 26.71
N PRO A 66 -16.45 -7.37 27.52
CA PRO A 66 -15.23 -8.17 27.57
C PRO A 66 -15.07 -9.03 26.31
N GLY A 67 -13.80 -9.33 26.00
CA GLY A 67 -13.42 -10.25 24.93
C GLY A 67 -14.05 -11.64 25.09
N ALA A 68 -14.36 -12.26 23.96
CA ALA A 68 -14.76 -13.65 23.88
C ALA A 68 -14.03 -14.29 22.70
N ASP A 69 -13.24 -15.31 23.05
CA ASP A 69 -12.74 -16.43 22.25
C ASP A 69 -13.12 -16.43 20.77
N ALA A 70 -12.18 -15.97 19.94
CA ALA A 70 -12.20 -16.29 18.52
C ALA A 70 -11.65 -17.72 18.35
N GLU A 71 -12.56 -18.68 18.49
CA GLU A 71 -12.43 -20.02 17.92
C GLU A 71 -11.87 -19.91 16.49
N ALA A 72 -10.89 -20.75 16.15
CA ALA A 72 -10.05 -20.62 14.98
C ALA A 72 -10.87 -20.44 13.68
N ALA A 73 -10.94 -19.20 13.20
CA ALA A 73 -11.47 -18.91 11.86
C ALA A 73 -10.57 -19.57 10.79
N PRO A 74 -11.15 -20.11 9.71
CA PRO A 74 -10.42 -20.81 8.66
C PRO A 74 -9.40 -19.87 7.98
N ALA A 75 -8.33 -20.45 7.44
CA ALA A 75 -7.20 -19.83 6.73
C ALA A 75 -7.35 -18.31 6.47
N GLY A 76 -6.70 -17.49 7.30
CA GLY A 76 -6.97 -16.06 7.42
C GLY A 76 -6.77 -15.26 6.12
N ASN A 77 -7.62 -14.22 5.96
CA ASN A 77 -7.56 -13.27 4.86
C ASN A 77 -6.27 -12.44 4.87
N ALA A 78 -5.89 -11.89 3.71
CA ALA A 78 -4.83 -10.90 3.64
C ALA A 78 -5.27 -9.56 4.28
N PRO A 79 -4.36 -8.82 4.95
CA PRO A 79 -4.70 -7.53 5.52
C PRO A 79 -5.01 -6.49 4.45
N VAL A 80 -5.97 -5.61 4.70
CA VAL A 80 -6.16 -4.41 3.88
C VAL A 80 -5.28 -3.29 4.44
N VAL A 81 -4.57 -2.57 3.57
CA VAL A 81 -3.74 -1.43 3.97
C VAL A 81 -4.52 -0.15 3.73
N LEU A 82 -4.68 0.67 4.76
CA LEU A 82 -5.42 1.94 4.71
C LEU A 82 -4.43 3.10 4.66
N ALA A 83 -4.66 4.08 3.78
CA ALA A 83 -3.86 5.29 3.67
C ALA A 83 -4.69 6.49 4.16
N TYR A 84 -4.24 7.08 5.27
CA TYR A 84 -4.67 8.38 5.78
C TYR A 84 -3.55 9.40 5.53
N HIS A 85 -3.85 10.68 5.68
CA HIS A 85 -2.83 11.73 5.65
C HIS A 85 -2.90 12.53 6.95
N ASP A 86 -3.91 13.38 7.11
CA ASP A 86 -4.06 14.23 8.29
C ASP A 86 -5.36 13.93 9.06
N VAL A 87 -5.35 14.22 10.36
CA VAL A 87 -6.53 14.21 11.21
C VAL A 87 -6.63 15.55 11.92
N GLY A 88 -7.66 16.33 11.62
CA GLY A 88 -7.78 17.68 12.15
C GLY A 88 -9.11 18.35 11.81
N PRO A 89 -9.45 19.46 12.50
CA PRO A 89 -10.72 20.15 12.31
C PRO A 89 -10.80 20.95 11.00
N ASP A 90 -9.66 21.23 10.34
CA ASP A 90 -9.61 21.91 9.05
C ASP A 90 -9.73 20.90 7.90
N ASP A 91 -10.95 20.71 7.40
CA ASP A 91 -11.27 19.74 6.34
C ASP A 91 -11.18 20.31 4.92
N ARG A 92 -10.52 21.47 4.74
CA ARG A 92 -10.32 22.09 3.41
C ARG A 92 -9.63 21.15 2.45
N SER A 93 -8.67 20.37 2.93
CA SER A 93 -8.04 19.30 2.17
C SER A 93 -8.93 18.06 2.14
N ARG A 94 -9.09 17.45 0.96
CA ARG A 94 -9.77 16.15 0.84
C ARG A 94 -9.11 15.04 1.66
N TYR A 95 -7.84 15.22 2.02
CA TYR A 95 -7.02 14.25 2.73
C TYR A 95 -6.98 14.47 4.25
N THR A 96 -7.69 15.50 4.76
CA THR A 96 -7.83 15.72 6.20
C THR A 96 -9.16 15.13 6.68
N VAL A 97 -9.08 14.11 7.55
CA VAL A 97 -10.25 13.49 8.17
C VAL A 97 -10.52 14.20 9.50
N SER A 98 -11.77 14.56 9.80
CA SER A 98 -12.07 15.19 11.10
C SER A 98 -11.83 14.20 12.26
N PRO A 99 -11.50 14.68 13.47
CA PRO A 99 -11.35 13.81 14.64
C PRO A 99 -12.58 12.94 14.90
N GLU A 100 -13.79 13.45 14.67
CA GLU A 100 -15.05 12.73 14.85
C GLU A 100 -15.23 11.62 13.81
N HIS A 101 -14.88 11.89 12.54
CA HIS A 101 -14.90 10.87 11.49
C HIS A 101 -13.86 9.79 11.75
N PHE A 102 -12.66 10.17 12.19
CA PHE A 102 -11.61 9.23 12.52
C PHE A 102 -11.99 8.32 13.70
N ASP A 103 -12.55 8.89 14.78
CA ASP A 103 -13.10 8.12 15.90
C ASP A 103 -14.20 7.14 15.43
N ALA A 104 -15.16 7.61 14.63
CA ALA A 104 -16.24 6.76 14.13
C ALA A 104 -15.73 5.61 13.25
N GLN A 105 -14.71 5.87 12.43
CA GLN A 105 -14.06 4.84 11.61
C GLN A 105 -13.34 3.80 12.47
N LEU A 106 -12.51 4.21 13.44
CA LEU A 106 -11.79 3.28 14.31
C LEU A 106 -12.73 2.48 15.21
N ARG A 107 -13.80 3.10 15.69
CA ARG A 107 -14.87 2.42 16.42
C ARG A 107 -15.53 1.34 15.56
N ALA A 108 -15.92 1.67 14.33
CA ALA A 108 -16.53 0.73 13.42
C ALA A 108 -15.60 -0.43 13.05
N LEU A 109 -14.29 -0.17 12.91
CA LEU A 109 -13.30 -1.23 12.75
C LEU A 109 -13.28 -2.16 13.97
N ARG A 110 -13.15 -1.61 15.19
CA ARG A 110 -13.17 -2.40 16.42
C ARG A 110 -14.45 -3.24 16.53
N ASP A 111 -15.60 -2.62 16.36
CA ASP A 111 -16.91 -3.26 16.53
C ASP A 111 -17.16 -4.36 15.47
N ALA A 112 -16.58 -4.20 14.28
CA ALA A 112 -16.55 -5.24 13.24
C ALA A 112 -15.48 -6.32 13.48
N GLY A 113 -14.74 -6.25 14.59
CA GLY A 113 -13.71 -7.22 14.98
C GLY A 113 -12.37 -7.04 14.27
N TYR A 114 -12.09 -5.83 13.73
CA TYR A 114 -10.80 -5.57 13.10
C TYR A 114 -9.70 -5.25 14.11
N ARG A 115 -8.52 -5.80 13.84
CA ARG A 115 -7.26 -5.48 14.53
C ARG A 115 -6.32 -4.73 13.60
N THR A 116 -5.58 -3.77 14.14
CA THR A 116 -4.50 -3.09 13.43
C THR A 116 -3.16 -3.81 13.58
N LEU A 117 -2.38 -3.83 12.50
CA LEU A 117 -1.06 -4.47 12.44
C LEU A 117 0.07 -3.46 12.68
N THR A 118 1.08 -3.89 13.43
CA THR A 118 2.40 -3.25 13.42
C THR A 118 3.08 -3.43 12.05
N THR A 119 4.02 -2.55 11.69
CA THR A 119 4.87 -2.70 10.50
C THR A 119 5.62 -4.04 10.52
N ARG A 120 6.02 -4.53 11.71
CA ARG A 120 6.67 -5.84 11.83
C ARG A 120 5.76 -6.98 11.40
N GLU A 121 4.54 -7.05 11.93
CA GLU A 121 3.57 -8.08 11.55
C GLU A 121 3.24 -8.03 10.05
N PHE A 122 3.04 -6.82 9.52
CA PHE A 122 2.72 -6.63 8.11
C PHE A 122 3.88 -7.08 7.19
N THR A 123 5.12 -6.72 7.52
CA THR A 123 6.28 -7.14 6.72
C THR A 123 6.60 -8.63 6.88
N ASP A 124 6.31 -9.23 8.04
CA ASP A 124 6.39 -10.69 8.23
C ASP A 124 5.33 -11.42 7.40
N PHE A 125 4.11 -10.88 7.29
CA PHE A 125 3.10 -11.36 6.35
C PHE A 125 3.61 -11.31 4.90
N LEU A 126 4.15 -10.18 4.45
CA LEU A 126 4.68 -10.06 3.08
C LEU A 126 5.82 -11.04 2.80
N ARG A 127 6.70 -11.27 3.78
CA ARG A 127 7.84 -12.19 3.63
C ARG A 127 7.45 -13.66 3.65
N THR A 128 6.49 -14.03 4.49
CA THR A 128 6.18 -15.44 4.78
C THR A 128 4.90 -15.95 4.11
N GLY A 129 4.02 -15.04 3.68
CA GLY A 129 2.66 -15.35 3.23
C GLY A 129 1.74 -15.86 4.34
N ARG A 130 2.20 -15.95 5.60
CA ARG A 130 1.38 -16.42 6.72
C ARG A 130 0.44 -15.30 7.15
N SER A 131 -0.86 -15.53 7.01
CA SER A 131 -1.89 -14.56 7.40
C SER A 131 -1.73 -14.13 8.86
N PRO A 132 -1.86 -12.82 9.16
CA PRO A 132 -1.82 -12.30 10.53
C PRO A 132 -3.13 -12.49 11.31
N GLY A 133 -4.10 -13.20 10.73
CA GLY A 133 -5.42 -13.48 11.29
C GLY A 133 -6.56 -12.92 10.43
N PRO A 134 -7.82 -13.29 10.71
CA PRO A 134 -8.97 -12.67 10.07
C PRO A 134 -9.10 -11.19 10.47
N ARG A 135 -9.71 -10.38 9.60
CA ARG A 135 -10.08 -8.99 9.88
C ARG A 135 -8.90 -8.15 10.40
N THR A 136 -7.78 -8.19 9.70
CA THR A 136 -6.63 -7.33 10.02
C THR A 136 -6.52 -6.18 9.03
N VAL A 137 -6.15 -5.00 9.52
CA VAL A 137 -5.78 -3.86 8.68
C VAL A 137 -4.39 -3.34 9.05
N HIS A 138 -3.64 -2.84 8.07
CA HIS A 138 -2.46 -2.04 8.34
C HIS A 138 -2.83 -0.57 8.15
N LEU A 139 -2.87 0.18 9.24
CA LEU A 139 -3.27 1.58 9.26
C LEU A 139 -2.05 2.47 9.02
N THR A 140 -2.02 3.21 7.91
CA THR A 140 -0.90 4.05 7.52
C THR A 140 -1.30 5.52 7.40
N PHE A 141 -0.40 6.42 7.78
CA PHE A 141 -0.53 7.87 7.67
C PHE A 141 0.65 8.44 6.90
N ASP A 142 0.41 9.20 5.85
CA ASP A 142 1.45 9.86 5.07
C ASP A 142 1.75 11.28 5.63
N ASP A 143 2.77 11.92 5.06
CA ASP A 143 3.23 13.30 5.30
C ASP A 143 3.87 13.60 6.67
N GLY A 144 3.38 13.01 7.76
CA GLY A 144 3.85 13.32 9.11
C GLY A 144 3.28 14.62 9.68
N THR A 145 2.00 14.88 9.43
CA THR A 145 1.31 16.07 9.93
C THR A 145 1.14 16.03 11.45
N HIS A 146 1.07 17.20 12.06
CA HIS A 146 0.93 17.38 13.51
C HIS A 146 -0.42 16.87 14.05
N GLY A 147 -1.45 16.77 13.19
CA GLY A 147 -2.74 16.18 13.55
C GLY A 147 -2.63 14.74 14.03
N LEU A 148 -1.60 14.00 13.59
CA LEU A 148 -1.32 12.65 14.09
C LEU A 148 -1.05 12.64 15.60
N TRP A 149 -0.29 13.62 16.09
CA TRP A 149 -0.01 13.76 17.52
C TRP A 149 -1.22 14.29 18.28
N THR A 150 -1.81 15.37 17.78
CA THR A 150 -2.84 16.14 18.51
C THR A 150 -4.18 15.42 18.57
N HIS A 151 -4.55 14.72 17.48
CA HIS A 151 -5.89 14.17 17.29
C HIS A 151 -5.88 12.64 17.07
N ALA A 152 -4.97 12.08 16.25
CA ALA A 152 -5.03 10.65 15.93
C ALA A 152 -4.50 9.74 17.06
N ASP A 153 -3.35 10.07 17.66
CA ASP A 153 -2.73 9.29 18.74
C ASP A 153 -3.65 9.03 19.95
N PRO A 154 -4.38 10.03 20.51
CA PRO A 154 -5.26 9.77 21.65
C PRO A 154 -6.45 8.86 21.28
N VAL A 155 -6.97 8.93 20.05
CA VAL A 155 -8.03 8.04 19.56
C VAL A 155 -7.50 6.61 19.41
N LEU A 156 -6.31 6.43 18.80
CA LEU A 156 -5.65 5.12 18.71
C LEU A 156 -5.40 4.50 20.09
N ALA A 157 -4.99 5.31 21.06
CA ALA A 157 -4.81 4.88 22.44
C ALA A 157 -6.12 4.36 23.05
N GLY A 158 -7.24 5.07 22.85
CA GLY A 158 -8.57 4.67 23.33
C GLY A 158 -9.06 3.33 22.79
N TYR A 159 -8.68 2.97 21.55
CA TYR A 159 -9.05 1.70 20.91
C TYR A 159 -7.97 0.61 21.00
N GLY A 160 -6.82 0.89 21.63
CA GLY A 160 -5.69 -0.05 21.66
C GLY A 160 -5.11 -0.37 20.28
N MET A 161 -5.29 0.53 19.31
CA MET A 161 -4.87 0.34 17.92
C MET A 161 -3.45 0.86 17.65
N LYS A 162 -2.86 0.32 16.59
CA LYS A 162 -1.49 0.58 16.11
C LYS A 162 -1.54 1.19 14.72
N ALA A 163 -0.55 2.02 14.40
CA ALA A 163 -0.43 2.69 13.11
C ALA A 163 1.03 2.81 12.66
N ALA A 164 1.23 3.09 11.38
CA ALA A 164 2.52 3.48 10.84
C ALA A 164 2.44 4.86 10.19
N ALA A 165 3.38 5.76 10.49
CA ALA A 165 3.50 7.07 9.85
C ALA A 165 4.68 7.08 8.86
N TYR A 166 4.48 7.66 7.68
CA TYR A 166 5.45 7.78 6.60
C TYR A 166 5.93 9.22 6.54
N LEU A 167 7.13 9.48 7.04
CA LEU A 167 7.61 10.85 7.25
C LEU A 167 8.35 11.40 6.03
N ILE A 168 8.00 12.62 5.63
CA ILE A 168 8.85 13.48 4.80
C ILE A 168 9.91 14.07 5.72
N THR A 169 11.02 13.35 5.90
CA THR A 169 11.93 13.61 7.03
C THR A 169 12.56 15.01 7.06
N GLY A 170 12.67 15.68 5.91
CA GLY A 170 13.13 17.08 5.82
C GLY A 170 12.10 18.11 6.28
N GLN A 171 10.84 17.71 6.46
CA GLN A 171 9.76 18.55 6.94
C GLN A 171 9.48 18.40 8.45
N VAL A 172 10.01 17.36 9.09
CA VAL A 172 9.82 17.14 10.54
C VAL A 172 10.48 18.29 11.33
N GLY A 173 9.67 18.96 12.14
CA GLY A 173 10.07 20.15 12.91
C GLY A 173 10.04 21.47 12.13
N THR A 174 9.66 21.45 10.85
CA THR A 174 9.49 22.67 10.02
C THR A 174 8.01 23.08 9.96
N HIS A 175 7.73 24.29 9.46
CA HIS A 175 6.37 24.81 9.24
C HIS A 175 5.40 24.57 10.42
N ARG A 176 5.89 24.66 11.66
CA ARG A 176 5.09 24.43 12.87
C ARG A 176 3.87 25.38 12.87
N PRO A 177 2.66 24.89 13.18
CA PRO A 177 2.35 23.57 13.74
C PRO A 177 1.93 22.53 12.70
N TYR A 178 2.28 22.64 11.42
CA TYR A 178 1.79 21.71 10.40
C TYR A 178 2.45 20.32 10.47
N TYR A 179 3.77 20.24 10.61
CA TYR A 179 4.48 18.97 10.74
C TYR A 179 4.79 18.61 12.21
N LEU A 180 4.86 17.30 12.48
CA LEU A 180 5.35 16.78 13.75
C LEU A 180 6.76 17.29 14.06
N SER A 181 7.09 17.45 15.35
CA SER A 181 8.47 17.61 15.81
C SER A 181 9.12 16.25 16.08
N TRP A 182 10.45 16.20 16.06
CA TRP A 182 11.17 14.98 16.46
C TRP A 182 10.85 14.52 17.90
N PRO A 183 10.75 15.41 18.91
CA PRO A 183 10.28 15.03 20.23
C PRO A 183 8.88 14.38 20.25
N GLU A 184 7.94 14.86 19.44
CA GLU A 184 6.61 14.24 19.28
C GLU A 184 6.72 12.84 18.65
N VAL A 185 7.49 12.72 17.56
CA VAL A 185 7.77 11.43 16.89
C VAL A 185 8.38 10.41 17.87
N GLU A 186 9.39 10.81 18.64
CA GLU A 186 10.04 9.95 19.64
C GLU A 186 9.10 9.53 20.77
N ARG A 187 8.17 10.41 21.18
CA ARG A 187 7.15 10.09 22.18
C ARG A 187 6.10 9.13 21.64
N MET A 188 5.64 9.35 20.42
CA MET A 188 4.73 8.46 19.70
C MET A 188 5.35 7.07 19.51
N ALA A 189 6.62 6.98 19.13
CA ALA A 189 7.33 5.70 18.98
C ALA A 189 7.44 4.95 20.32
N ARG A 190 7.83 5.64 21.40
CA ARG A 190 7.95 5.04 22.74
C ARG A 190 6.63 4.53 23.31
N SER A 191 5.50 5.04 22.85
CA SER A 191 4.19 4.51 23.23
C SER A 191 3.94 3.08 22.74
N GLY A 192 4.73 2.61 21.76
CA GLY A 192 4.53 1.35 21.06
C GLY A 192 3.26 1.31 20.19
N ARG A 193 2.61 2.46 19.95
CA ARG A 193 1.45 2.57 19.02
C ARG A 193 1.86 2.89 17.59
N TRP A 194 2.98 3.58 17.41
CA TRP A 194 3.41 4.09 16.11
C TRP A 194 4.73 3.47 15.66
N ASP A 195 4.72 2.96 14.43
CA ASP A 195 5.92 2.70 13.65
C ASP A 195 6.19 3.86 12.69
N PHE A 196 7.46 4.20 12.43
CA PHE A 196 7.83 5.31 11.53
C PHE A 196 8.61 4.80 10.31
N GLN A 197 8.15 5.18 9.12
CA GLN A 197 8.59 4.71 7.82
C GLN A 197 8.98 5.89 6.91
N ALA A 198 9.56 5.61 5.74
CA ALA A 198 10.11 6.65 4.88
C ALA A 198 9.10 7.16 3.83
N HIS A 199 9.03 8.49 3.67
CA HIS A 199 8.27 9.17 2.61
C HIS A 199 9.14 10.21 1.91
N THR A 200 10.38 9.84 1.58
CA THR A 200 11.45 10.73 1.09
C THR A 200 12.01 11.68 2.16
N HIS A 201 13.07 12.40 1.81
CA HIS A 201 13.59 13.49 2.62
C HIS A 201 12.97 14.83 2.22
N LEU A 202 13.15 15.23 0.97
CA LEU A 202 12.60 16.47 0.39
C LEU A 202 11.97 16.25 -0.98
N SER A 203 11.99 15.04 -1.53
CA SER A 203 11.44 14.73 -2.86
C SER A 203 9.91 14.59 -2.89
N HIS A 204 9.19 15.16 -1.92
CA HIS A 204 7.72 15.21 -1.87
C HIS A 204 7.19 16.53 -2.42
N GLU A 205 7.58 16.86 -3.65
CA GLU A 205 7.18 18.07 -4.35
C GLU A 205 7.10 17.82 -5.86
N ARG A 206 6.52 18.78 -6.58
CA ARG A 206 6.49 18.79 -8.05
C ARG A 206 7.42 19.86 -8.57
N ALA A 207 8.10 19.56 -9.67
CA ALA A 207 8.99 20.48 -10.35
C ALA A 207 8.94 20.26 -11.87
N ALA A 208 9.41 21.25 -12.62
CA ALA A 208 9.45 21.20 -14.08
C ALA A 208 10.28 20.01 -14.58
N VAL A 209 9.76 19.31 -15.60
CA VAL A 209 10.44 18.18 -16.26
C VAL A 209 10.80 18.46 -17.72
N ASP A 210 10.40 19.62 -18.24
CA ASP A 210 10.74 20.12 -19.56
C ASP A 210 10.79 21.67 -19.60
N ALA A 211 11.28 22.20 -20.72
CA ALA A 211 11.38 23.65 -20.96
C ALA A 211 10.03 24.37 -21.04
N ALA A 212 8.93 23.64 -21.23
CA ALA A 212 7.57 24.20 -21.27
C ALA A 212 7.00 24.42 -19.87
N GLY A 213 7.68 23.96 -18.82
CA GLY A 213 7.25 24.11 -17.43
C GLY A 213 6.24 23.07 -16.98
N ASN A 214 6.11 21.93 -17.70
CA ASN A 214 5.24 20.86 -17.22
C ASN A 214 5.81 20.27 -15.92
N GLU A 215 5.01 20.25 -14.86
CA GLU A 215 5.45 19.77 -13.55
C GLU A 215 5.03 18.33 -13.26
N ARG A 216 5.99 17.54 -12.77
CA ARG A 216 5.76 16.19 -12.23
C ARG A 216 6.55 16.03 -10.93
N SER A 217 6.32 14.95 -10.21
CA SER A 217 7.06 14.72 -8.96
C SER A 217 8.56 14.62 -9.17
N VAL A 218 9.27 15.24 -8.24
CA VAL A 218 10.72 15.19 -8.14
C VAL A 218 11.24 13.77 -7.95
N PHE A 219 10.51 12.91 -7.24
CA PHE A 219 10.99 11.57 -6.90
C PHE A 219 11.03 10.61 -8.10
N THR A 220 9.99 10.65 -8.93
CA THR A 220 9.81 9.69 -10.03
C THR A 220 10.20 10.24 -11.39
N ASN A 221 10.74 11.46 -11.51
CA ASN A 221 11.09 12.07 -12.80
C ASN A 221 12.48 12.69 -12.81
N ARG A 222 13.06 12.76 -14.01
CA ARG A 222 14.22 13.60 -14.32
C ARG A 222 13.75 15.03 -14.49
N LEU A 223 14.46 15.97 -13.88
CA LEU A 223 14.04 17.36 -13.82
C LEU A 223 14.57 18.19 -14.98
N TRP A 224 13.88 19.27 -15.33
CA TRP A 224 14.42 20.32 -16.17
C TRP A 224 15.33 21.23 -15.35
N LEU A 225 16.58 21.35 -15.76
CA LEU A 225 17.58 22.22 -15.16
C LEU A 225 17.61 23.53 -15.94
N ALA A 226 16.83 24.50 -15.48
CA ALA A 226 16.61 25.77 -16.19
C ALA A 226 17.92 26.53 -16.45
N ASP A 227 18.80 26.59 -15.46
CA ASP A 227 20.10 27.28 -15.55
C ASP A 227 21.04 26.65 -16.60
N GLU A 228 20.83 25.38 -16.94
CA GLU A 228 21.64 24.63 -17.89
C GLU A 228 20.93 24.37 -19.22
N GLY A 229 19.66 24.75 -19.34
CA GLY A 229 18.86 24.54 -20.55
C GLY A 229 18.72 23.07 -20.97
N ARG A 230 18.66 22.13 -20.02
CA ARG A 230 18.60 20.69 -20.30
C ARG A 230 17.81 19.89 -19.26
N VAL A 231 17.40 18.67 -19.62
CA VAL A 231 16.90 17.69 -18.65
C VAL A 231 18.08 17.05 -17.91
N GLU A 232 17.89 16.76 -16.63
CA GLU A 232 18.78 16.00 -15.77
C GLU A 232 19.20 14.68 -16.44
N THR A 233 20.49 14.36 -16.36
CA THR A 233 21.00 13.09 -16.87
C THR A 233 20.54 11.93 -16.00
N SER A 234 20.58 10.71 -16.54
CA SER A 234 20.23 9.50 -15.78
C SER A 234 21.08 9.33 -14.51
N ASP A 235 22.36 9.73 -14.55
CA ASP A 235 23.26 9.56 -13.40
C ASP A 235 23.05 10.64 -12.33
N GLU A 236 22.73 11.89 -12.71
CA GLU A 236 22.32 12.94 -11.78
C GLU A 236 21.04 12.54 -11.05
N TYR A 237 20.03 12.08 -11.80
CA TYR A 237 18.77 11.57 -11.26
C TYR A 237 19.00 10.48 -10.21
N ARG A 238 19.78 9.45 -10.57
CA ARG A 238 20.06 8.33 -9.65
C ARG A 238 20.78 8.81 -8.39
N ARG A 239 21.75 9.72 -8.50
CA ARG A 239 22.44 10.29 -7.34
C ARG A 239 21.51 11.10 -6.44
N ARG A 240 20.68 11.96 -7.01
CA ARG A 240 19.71 12.79 -6.28
C ARG A 240 18.72 11.92 -5.51
N VAL A 241 18.11 10.95 -6.18
CA VAL A 241 17.13 10.05 -5.55
C VAL A 241 17.78 9.13 -4.52
N ALA A 242 18.96 8.57 -4.78
CA ALA A 242 19.68 7.78 -3.80
C ALA A 242 20.03 8.59 -2.54
N ALA A 243 20.51 9.83 -2.73
CA ALA A 243 20.87 10.71 -1.63
C ALA A 243 19.65 11.08 -0.76
N ASP A 244 18.50 11.35 -1.37
CA ASP A 244 17.25 11.61 -0.68
C ASP A 244 16.80 10.40 0.14
N LEU A 245 16.74 9.21 -0.48
CA LEU A 245 16.36 7.97 0.21
C LEU A 245 17.29 7.68 1.38
N ASP A 246 18.60 7.77 1.17
CA ASP A 246 19.59 7.51 2.21
C ASP A 246 19.53 8.54 3.34
N ARG A 247 19.21 9.80 3.01
CA ARG A 247 19.02 10.85 4.02
C ARG A 247 17.79 10.57 4.87
N SER A 248 16.67 10.20 4.26
CA SER A 248 15.44 9.86 5.00
C SER A 248 15.65 8.72 6.00
N ILE A 249 16.38 7.68 5.59
CA ILE A 249 16.72 6.56 6.46
C ILE A 249 17.64 7.00 7.61
N ARG A 250 18.65 7.83 7.31
CA ARG A 250 19.59 8.32 8.34
C ARG A 250 18.90 9.20 9.37
N ASP A 251 17.97 10.06 8.95
CA ASP A 251 17.27 10.95 9.87
C ASP A 251 16.42 10.15 10.87
N LEU A 252 15.63 9.17 10.40
CA LEU A 252 14.87 8.29 11.29
C LEU A 252 15.77 7.57 12.31
N VAL A 253 16.88 6.95 11.85
CA VAL A 253 17.79 6.21 12.72
C VAL A 253 18.52 7.13 13.72
N ARG A 254 18.90 8.34 13.31
CA ARG A 254 19.56 9.32 14.20
C ARG A 254 18.65 9.73 15.36
N HIS A 255 17.33 9.77 15.14
CA HIS A 255 16.33 10.05 16.16
C HIS A 255 15.90 8.81 16.97
N GLY A 256 16.72 7.76 16.98
CA GLY A 256 16.50 6.57 17.81
C GLY A 256 15.37 5.65 17.34
N LEU A 257 14.86 5.86 16.13
CA LEU A 257 13.83 5.02 15.53
C LEU A 257 14.46 3.79 14.85
N PRO A 258 13.73 2.66 14.74
CA PRO A 258 14.17 1.53 13.93
C PRO A 258 14.40 1.94 12.48
N ARG A 259 15.34 1.27 11.80
CA ARG A 259 15.52 1.45 10.35
C ARG A 259 14.17 1.17 9.64
N PRO A 260 13.68 2.09 8.79
CA PRO A 260 12.41 1.91 8.10
C PRO A 260 12.45 0.66 7.22
N ARG A 261 11.35 -0.09 7.21
CA ARG A 261 11.17 -1.32 6.43
C ARG A 261 10.26 -1.10 5.23
N LEU A 262 9.46 -0.03 5.23
CA LEU A 262 8.51 0.31 4.18
C LEU A 262 8.78 1.73 3.68
N PHE A 263 8.34 1.98 2.46
CA PHE A 263 8.42 3.29 1.81
C PHE A 263 7.08 3.61 1.14
N ALA A 264 6.55 4.82 1.30
CA ALA A 264 5.38 5.28 0.56
C ALA A 264 5.82 6.19 -0.59
N TYR A 265 5.28 5.99 -1.79
CA TYR A 265 5.55 6.86 -2.94
C TYR A 265 4.87 8.23 -2.75
N PRO A 266 5.59 9.36 -2.86
CA PRO A 266 4.97 10.67 -2.97
C PRO A 266 3.86 10.68 -4.02
N PHE A 267 2.70 11.23 -3.66
CA PHE A 267 1.52 11.32 -4.51
C PHE A 267 1.00 9.99 -5.09
N SER A 268 1.47 8.84 -4.58
CA SER A 268 1.16 7.50 -5.10
C SER A 268 1.41 7.34 -6.61
N GLU A 269 2.46 7.98 -7.10
CA GLU A 269 2.74 8.01 -8.53
C GLU A 269 3.10 6.64 -9.09
N ARG A 270 2.76 6.50 -10.37
CA ARG A 270 3.06 5.32 -11.14
C ARG A 270 4.19 5.60 -12.10
N LEU A 271 5.13 4.66 -12.19
CA LEU A 271 6.31 4.84 -13.03
C LEU A 271 5.98 4.86 -14.53
N ASP A 272 4.84 4.31 -14.95
CA ASP A 272 4.37 4.41 -16.34
C ASP A 272 3.82 5.80 -16.70
N GLU A 273 3.61 6.68 -15.70
CA GLU A 273 3.25 8.09 -15.89
C GLU A 273 4.47 9.03 -15.78
N SER A 274 5.67 8.47 -15.54
CA SER A 274 6.90 9.22 -15.40
C SER A 274 7.63 9.46 -16.72
N ASN A 275 8.59 10.37 -16.74
CA ASN A 275 9.52 10.58 -17.87
C ASN A 275 10.77 9.66 -17.83
N LEU A 276 10.77 8.64 -16.94
CA LEU A 276 11.86 7.69 -16.83
C LEU A 276 11.80 6.68 -17.97
N GLY A 277 12.93 6.49 -18.66
CA GLY A 277 13.12 5.32 -19.51
C GLY A 277 13.18 4.03 -18.68
N ALA A 278 12.98 2.88 -19.34
CA ALA A 278 12.96 1.57 -18.69
C ALA A 278 14.20 1.30 -17.79
N ARG A 279 15.37 1.80 -18.19
CA ARG A 279 16.61 1.69 -17.43
C ARG A 279 16.55 2.43 -16.09
N ASP A 280 16.08 3.67 -16.07
CA ASP A 280 16.02 4.48 -14.85
C ASP A 280 14.87 4.06 -13.94
N ALA A 281 13.72 3.67 -14.51
CA ALA A 281 12.65 3.03 -13.76
C ALA A 281 13.13 1.72 -13.10
N GLY A 282 13.94 0.93 -13.80
CA GLY A 282 14.58 -0.28 -13.27
C GLY A 282 15.58 0.01 -12.15
N ALA A 283 16.37 1.08 -12.29
CA ALA A 283 17.30 1.55 -11.26
C ALA A 283 16.57 2.01 -10.00
N LEU A 284 15.52 2.84 -10.14
CA LEU A 284 14.68 3.28 -9.02
C LEU A 284 14.09 2.09 -8.24
N ARG A 285 13.49 1.13 -8.95
CA ARG A 285 12.96 -0.10 -8.33
C ARG A 285 14.03 -0.87 -7.57
N SER A 286 15.27 -0.88 -8.08
CA SER A 286 16.39 -1.58 -7.42
C SER A 286 16.85 -0.84 -6.17
N MET A 287 17.03 0.49 -6.24
CA MET A 287 17.36 1.32 -5.09
C MET A 287 16.34 1.18 -3.95
N LEU A 288 15.05 1.11 -4.28
CA LEU A 288 13.97 0.90 -3.31
C LEU A 288 14.02 -0.50 -2.69
N ARG A 289 14.21 -1.56 -3.49
CA ARG A 289 14.31 -2.94 -2.98
C ARG A 289 15.54 -3.21 -2.12
N GLU A 290 16.64 -2.52 -2.38
CA GLU A 290 17.84 -2.58 -1.53
C GLU A 290 17.61 -1.98 -0.14
N ARG A 291 16.65 -1.03 -0.03
CA ARG A 291 16.43 -0.24 1.18
C ARG A 291 15.23 -0.70 1.98
N PHE A 292 14.17 -1.17 1.32
CA PHE A 292 12.86 -1.44 1.90
C PHE A 292 12.35 -2.82 1.51
N THR A 293 11.57 -3.43 2.40
CA THR A 293 10.87 -4.70 2.16
C THR A 293 9.79 -4.57 1.09
N ALA A 294 9.04 -3.47 1.12
CA ALA A 294 8.03 -3.16 0.12
C ALA A 294 7.78 -1.66 0.06
N THR A 295 7.25 -1.24 -1.07
CA THR A 295 6.77 0.13 -1.31
C THR A 295 5.25 0.18 -1.28
N LEU A 296 4.68 1.32 -0.91
CA LEU A 296 3.23 1.53 -0.83
C LEU A 296 2.77 2.59 -1.84
N THR A 297 1.61 2.36 -2.43
CA THR A 297 0.94 3.28 -3.36
C THR A 297 -0.58 3.14 -3.23
N ASN A 298 -1.34 4.19 -3.55
CA ASN A 298 -2.81 4.18 -3.52
C ASN A 298 -3.39 3.79 -4.90
N SER A 299 -2.56 3.79 -5.94
CA SER A 299 -2.90 3.40 -7.31
C SER A 299 -1.83 2.50 -7.91
N ALA A 300 -2.24 1.49 -8.68
CA ALA A 300 -1.33 0.57 -9.33
C ALA A 300 -1.83 0.22 -10.73
N ALA A 301 -0.89 -0.05 -11.65
CA ALA A 301 -1.19 -0.46 -13.03
C ALA A 301 -2.04 -1.71 -13.13
N ARG A 302 -1.91 -2.57 -12.13
CA ARG A 302 -2.74 -3.73 -11.91
C ARG A 302 -3.09 -3.82 -10.43
N PRO A 303 -4.19 -4.49 -10.06
CA PRO A 303 -4.53 -4.75 -8.66
C PRO A 303 -3.36 -5.41 -7.91
N LEU A 304 -2.84 -4.73 -6.89
CA LEU A 304 -1.76 -5.21 -6.01
C LEU A 304 -2.17 -5.13 -4.53
N PRO A 305 -3.31 -5.71 -4.10
CA PRO A 305 -3.62 -5.77 -2.67
C PRO A 305 -2.52 -6.51 -1.91
N ALA A 306 -2.41 -6.25 -0.61
CA ALA A 306 -1.43 -6.97 0.20
C ALA A 306 -1.65 -8.49 0.06
N GLY A 307 -0.58 -9.21 -0.27
CA GLY A 307 -0.67 -10.61 -0.64
C GLY A 307 0.59 -11.08 -1.37
N PRO A 308 0.68 -12.38 -1.71
CA PRO A 308 1.83 -12.93 -2.42
C PRO A 308 2.20 -12.19 -3.71
N ARG A 309 1.22 -11.76 -4.51
CA ARG A 309 1.47 -11.00 -5.74
C ARG A 309 2.14 -9.64 -5.46
N ALA A 310 1.62 -8.89 -4.49
CA ALA A 310 2.19 -7.61 -4.10
C ALA A 310 3.57 -7.76 -3.46
N ALA A 311 3.76 -8.78 -2.62
CA ALA A 311 5.07 -9.12 -2.05
C ALA A 311 6.11 -9.43 -3.13
N ALA A 312 5.74 -10.24 -4.14
CA ALA A 312 6.64 -10.54 -5.26
C ALA A 312 6.96 -9.29 -6.11
N ALA A 313 6.01 -8.37 -6.25
CA ALA A 313 6.22 -7.09 -6.94
C ALA A 313 7.09 -6.10 -6.12
N GLY A 314 7.23 -6.31 -4.80
CA GLY A 314 7.84 -5.33 -3.89
C GLY A 314 7.01 -4.04 -3.75
N GLN A 315 5.72 -4.09 -4.09
CA GLN A 315 4.82 -2.95 -4.07
C GLN A 315 3.42 -3.40 -3.66
N VAL A 316 2.82 -2.69 -2.69
CA VAL A 316 1.48 -2.95 -2.15
C VAL A 316 0.57 -1.76 -2.39
N GLN A 317 -0.62 -2.03 -2.91
CA GLN A 317 -1.69 -1.07 -3.09
C GLN A 317 -2.48 -0.88 -1.79
N ARG A 318 -2.73 0.38 -1.44
CA ARG A 318 -3.55 0.80 -0.29
C ARG A 318 -4.95 1.24 -0.73
N LEU A 319 -5.85 1.30 0.24
CA LEU A 319 -7.13 2.00 0.14
C LEU A 319 -6.95 3.42 0.70
N GLU A 320 -7.09 4.42 -0.16
CA GLU A 320 -7.14 5.83 0.23
C GLU A 320 -8.37 6.10 1.10
N VAL A 321 -8.17 6.78 2.22
CA VAL A 321 -9.23 7.28 3.10
C VAL A 321 -9.22 8.80 3.05
N THR A 322 -10.37 9.36 2.65
CA THR A 322 -10.56 10.82 2.50
C THR A 322 -11.56 11.33 3.52
N ARG A 323 -11.72 12.66 3.59
CA ARG A 323 -12.74 13.33 4.41
C ARG A 323 -14.16 12.81 4.18
N ASP A 324 -14.44 12.31 2.97
CA ASP A 324 -15.76 11.81 2.56
C ASP A 324 -15.99 10.33 2.93
N THR A 325 -14.96 9.66 3.47
CA THR A 325 -15.05 8.24 3.81
C THR A 325 -15.78 8.07 5.14
N THR A 326 -17.08 7.78 5.09
CA THR A 326 -17.84 7.42 6.29
C THR A 326 -17.41 6.08 6.89
N ALA A 327 -17.66 5.85 8.18
CA ALA A 327 -17.38 4.56 8.83
C ALA A 327 -18.05 3.36 8.12
N ALA A 328 -19.32 3.52 7.73
CA ALA A 328 -20.02 2.49 6.95
C ALA A 328 -19.44 2.33 5.54
N GLY A 329 -18.98 3.43 4.92
CA GLY A 329 -18.26 3.41 3.65
C GLY A 329 -16.96 2.61 3.73
N LEU A 330 -16.17 2.84 4.78
CA LEU A 330 -14.93 2.13 5.06
C LEU A 330 -15.17 0.62 5.19
N LEU A 331 -16.15 0.19 6.00
CA LEU A 331 -16.47 -1.22 6.15
C LEU A 331 -16.94 -1.87 4.83
N ARG A 332 -17.68 -1.15 3.99
CA ARG A 332 -18.07 -1.63 2.65
C ARG A 332 -16.85 -1.80 1.73
N GLU A 333 -15.91 -0.88 1.74
CA GLU A 333 -14.67 -1.00 0.99
C GLU A 333 -13.82 -2.19 1.46
N LEU A 334 -13.69 -2.38 2.77
CA LEU A 334 -12.99 -3.53 3.34
C LEU A 334 -13.64 -4.85 2.91
N ALA A 335 -14.97 -4.95 2.98
CA ALA A 335 -15.70 -6.15 2.54
C ALA A 335 -15.50 -6.43 1.04
N ARG A 336 -15.50 -5.39 0.19
CA ARG A 336 -15.24 -5.55 -1.26
C ARG A 336 -13.84 -6.07 -1.56
N ARG A 337 -12.86 -5.67 -0.75
CA ARG A 337 -11.43 -5.98 -0.93
C ARG A 337 -11.00 -7.27 -0.25
N ALA A 338 -11.77 -7.76 0.71
CA ALA A 338 -11.49 -9.01 1.41
C ALA A 338 -11.31 -10.15 0.40
N THR A 339 -10.21 -10.89 0.57
CA THR A 339 -9.89 -12.07 -0.24
C THR A 339 -11.04 -13.07 -0.19
N VAL A 340 -11.34 -13.68 -1.33
CA VAL A 340 -12.39 -14.70 -1.45
C VAL A 340 -11.76 -15.98 -1.98
N THR A 341 -12.20 -17.15 -1.51
CA THR A 341 -11.73 -18.41 -2.09
C THR A 341 -12.47 -18.70 -3.41
N PRO A 342 -11.89 -19.51 -4.33
CA PRO A 342 -12.62 -19.98 -5.51
C PRO A 342 -13.96 -20.66 -5.18
N GLN A 343 -14.02 -21.38 -4.05
CA GLN A 343 -15.23 -22.08 -3.61
C GLN A 343 -16.34 -21.11 -3.16
N ASP A 344 -15.97 -20.03 -2.47
CA ASP A 344 -16.90 -18.99 -2.04
C ASP A 344 -17.39 -18.11 -3.22
N ALA A 345 -16.83 -18.31 -4.42
CA ALA A 345 -17.17 -17.61 -5.64
C ALA A 345 -18.00 -18.46 -6.64
N ASP A 346 -18.72 -19.50 -6.18
CA ASP A 346 -19.37 -20.51 -7.05
C ASP A 346 -20.24 -19.93 -8.18
N ARG A 347 -20.99 -18.85 -7.96
CA ARG A 347 -21.90 -18.29 -8.98
C ARG A 347 -21.63 -16.80 -9.24
N PRO A 348 -20.59 -16.46 -10.01
CA PRO A 348 -20.22 -15.06 -10.22
C PRO A 348 -21.31 -14.22 -10.88
N LEU A 349 -22.05 -14.77 -11.85
CA LEU A 349 -23.06 -14.03 -12.62
C LEU A 349 -24.31 -13.66 -11.80
N SER A 350 -24.59 -14.35 -10.68
CA SER A 350 -25.71 -13.97 -9.80
C SER A 350 -25.39 -12.79 -8.88
N HIS A 351 -24.18 -12.22 -8.97
CA HIS A 351 -23.73 -11.11 -8.13
C HIS A 351 -23.21 -9.94 -8.99
N PRO A 352 -24.07 -9.19 -9.69
CA PRO A 352 -23.65 -8.08 -10.55
C PRO A 352 -22.74 -7.05 -9.86
N ALA A 353 -22.97 -6.77 -8.57
CA ALA A 353 -22.16 -5.83 -7.79
C ALA A 353 -20.68 -6.26 -7.58
N HIS A 354 -20.34 -7.52 -7.88
CA HIS A 354 -18.98 -8.05 -7.79
C HIS A 354 -18.16 -7.85 -9.07
N TRP A 355 -18.80 -7.38 -10.15
CA TRP A 355 -18.15 -7.14 -11.42
C TRP A 355 -17.78 -5.68 -11.60
N ARG A 356 -16.61 -5.44 -12.16
CA ARG A 356 -16.14 -4.12 -12.55
C ARG A 356 -15.94 -4.08 -14.05
N THR A 357 -16.77 -3.32 -14.75
CA THR A 357 -16.61 -3.06 -16.17
C THR A 357 -15.26 -2.39 -16.45
N THR A 358 -14.68 -2.70 -17.60
CA THR A 358 -13.37 -2.19 -18.01
C THR A 358 -13.49 -1.54 -19.39
N GLY A 359 -12.77 -0.45 -19.62
CA GLY A 359 -12.75 0.26 -20.92
C GLY A 359 -13.99 1.13 -21.17
N ALA A 360 -14.26 1.45 -22.44
CA ALA A 360 -15.26 2.45 -22.86
C ALA A 360 -16.74 2.09 -22.56
N THR A 361 -17.00 0.96 -21.90
CA THR A 361 -18.35 0.45 -21.63
C THR A 361 -18.75 0.50 -20.16
N GLU A 362 -18.03 1.27 -19.34
CA GLU A 362 -18.29 1.39 -17.89
C GLU A 362 -19.76 1.66 -17.55
N GLN A 363 -20.44 2.48 -18.36
CA GLN A 363 -21.85 2.88 -18.18
C GLN A 363 -22.87 1.74 -18.38
N ALA A 364 -22.53 0.69 -19.11
CA ALA A 364 -23.48 -0.37 -19.48
C ALA A 364 -23.50 -1.56 -18.51
N GLY A 365 -22.57 -1.60 -17.56
CA GLY A 365 -22.53 -2.61 -16.49
C GLY A 365 -22.26 -4.04 -16.97
N PRO A 366 -22.16 -5.01 -16.04
CA PRO A 366 -21.87 -6.40 -16.37
C PRO A 366 -23.00 -7.11 -17.12
N GLY A 367 -24.21 -6.53 -17.18
CA GLY A 367 -25.37 -7.11 -17.85
C GLY A 367 -25.18 -7.32 -19.35
N MET A 368 -24.24 -6.61 -19.99
CA MET A 368 -23.88 -6.91 -21.40
C MET A 368 -23.26 -8.29 -21.57
N LEU A 369 -22.54 -8.79 -20.54
CA LEU A 369 -21.90 -10.10 -20.60
C LEU A 369 -22.93 -11.24 -20.56
N THR A 370 -24.10 -11.00 -19.98
CA THR A 370 -25.21 -11.97 -19.86
C THR A 370 -26.32 -11.74 -20.89
N GLY A 371 -26.30 -10.60 -21.58
CA GLY A 371 -27.35 -10.18 -22.51
C GLY A 371 -28.54 -9.49 -21.83
N ASP A 372 -28.44 -9.16 -20.54
CA ASP A 372 -29.46 -8.42 -19.76
C ASP A 372 -29.46 -6.93 -20.09
N SER A 373 -28.39 -6.43 -20.71
CA SER A 373 -28.25 -5.03 -21.11
C SER A 373 -27.75 -4.94 -22.54
N ARG A 374 -28.24 -3.94 -23.29
CA ARG A 374 -27.75 -3.67 -24.65
C ARG A 374 -26.48 -2.81 -24.58
N PRO A 375 -25.46 -3.12 -25.38
CA PRO A 375 -24.27 -2.28 -25.45
C PRO A 375 -24.60 -0.93 -26.11
N PRO A 376 -23.92 0.16 -25.70
CA PRO A 376 -24.06 1.46 -26.35
C PRO A 376 -23.75 1.39 -27.85
N ALA A 377 -24.34 2.30 -28.63
CA ALA A 377 -24.04 2.40 -30.06
C ALA A 377 -22.54 2.60 -30.30
N GLY A 378 -21.97 1.92 -31.30
CA GLY A 378 -20.54 1.95 -31.61
C GLY A 378 -19.66 1.05 -30.72
N THR A 379 -20.25 0.32 -29.77
CA THR A 379 -19.51 -0.66 -28.96
C THR A 379 -19.23 -1.91 -29.81
N ALA A 380 -17.96 -2.26 -29.99
CA ALA A 380 -17.55 -3.54 -30.59
C ALA A 380 -17.08 -4.57 -29.54
N TYR A 381 -16.75 -4.10 -28.33
CA TYR A 381 -16.15 -4.90 -27.28
C TYR A 381 -16.63 -4.44 -25.90
N ALA A 382 -16.98 -5.40 -25.04
CA ALA A 382 -17.32 -5.18 -23.65
C ALA A 382 -16.60 -6.20 -22.77
N SER A 383 -16.08 -5.76 -21.63
CA SER A 383 -15.42 -6.64 -20.67
C SER A 383 -15.62 -6.19 -19.23
N ALA A 384 -15.57 -7.15 -18.31
CA ALA A 384 -15.61 -6.87 -16.88
C ALA A 384 -14.76 -7.88 -16.08
N ASP A 385 -14.08 -7.37 -15.07
CA ASP A 385 -13.30 -8.15 -14.11
C ASP A 385 -14.18 -8.62 -12.95
N TYR A 386 -14.02 -9.88 -12.54
CA TYR A 386 -14.69 -10.39 -11.35
C TYR A 386 -13.83 -10.15 -10.10
N ARG A 387 -14.29 -9.24 -9.24
CA ARG A 387 -13.64 -8.84 -7.98
C ARG A 387 -12.11 -8.72 -8.09
N PRO A 388 -11.58 -7.80 -8.93
CA PRO A 388 -10.17 -7.76 -9.34
C PRO A 388 -9.16 -7.65 -8.17
N ILE A 389 -9.59 -7.11 -7.03
CA ILE A 389 -8.80 -7.06 -5.80
C ILE A 389 -8.91 -8.38 -5.02
N ALA A 390 -10.13 -8.85 -4.73
CA ALA A 390 -10.36 -10.02 -3.89
C ALA A 390 -9.87 -11.35 -4.49
N THR A 391 -9.70 -11.41 -5.82
CA THR A 391 -9.24 -12.59 -6.57
C THR A 391 -7.78 -12.46 -7.04
N ALA A 392 -7.08 -11.38 -6.68
CA ALA A 392 -5.74 -11.06 -7.17
C ALA A 392 -4.71 -12.18 -6.92
N ASP A 393 -4.82 -12.89 -5.79
CA ASP A 393 -3.85 -13.93 -5.41
C ASP A 393 -4.31 -15.36 -5.75
N TRP A 394 -5.35 -15.52 -6.58
CA TRP A 394 -5.79 -16.85 -7.01
C TRP A 394 -4.73 -17.53 -7.86
N THR A 395 -4.35 -18.75 -7.47
CA THR A 395 -3.35 -19.56 -8.19
C THR A 395 -3.92 -20.88 -8.70
N HIS A 396 -5.04 -21.31 -8.12
CA HIS A 396 -5.72 -22.55 -8.43
C HIS A 396 -7.22 -22.30 -8.46
N TYR A 397 -7.86 -22.55 -9.60
CA TYR A 397 -9.32 -22.50 -9.72
C TYR A 397 -9.77 -23.22 -10.99
N ARG A 398 -10.99 -23.74 -10.97
CA ARG A 398 -11.67 -24.29 -12.13
C ARG A 398 -12.85 -23.41 -12.49
N LEU A 399 -13.00 -23.12 -13.77
CA LEU A 399 -14.10 -22.35 -14.31
C LEU A 399 -14.91 -23.23 -15.25
N ARG A 400 -16.24 -23.21 -15.14
CA ARG A 400 -17.16 -23.82 -16.10
C ARG A 400 -18.14 -22.77 -16.59
N ALA A 401 -18.19 -22.52 -17.89
CA ALA A 401 -19.07 -21.53 -18.48
C ALA A 401 -19.88 -22.13 -19.62
N ALA A 402 -21.06 -21.56 -19.86
CA ALA A 402 -21.80 -21.76 -21.10
C ALA A 402 -21.95 -20.43 -21.81
N VAL A 403 -21.68 -20.42 -23.11
CA VAL A 403 -21.81 -19.26 -23.98
C VAL A 403 -22.84 -19.53 -25.07
N GLY A 404 -23.54 -18.49 -25.51
CA GLY A 404 -24.50 -18.56 -26.59
C GLY A 404 -24.55 -17.29 -27.43
N GLY A 405 -25.25 -17.34 -28.56
CA GLY A 405 -25.35 -16.20 -29.50
C GLY A 405 -24.12 -16.06 -30.40
N LEU A 406 -23.34 -17.12 -30.57
CA LEU A 406 -22.18 -17.15 -31.45
C LEU A 406 -22.62 -17.38 -32.91
N HIS A 407 -22.02 -16.65 -33.85
CA HIS A 407 -22.33 -16.82 -35.28
C HIS A 407 -21.12 -16.42 -36.14
N GLY A 408 -21.02 -17.02 -37.33
CA GLY A 408 -20.01 -16.67 -38.32
C GLY A 408 -18.58 -16.60 -37.77
N THR A 409 -17.87 -15.54 -38.16
CA THR A 409 -16.50 -15.20 -37.71
C THR A 409 -16.43 -13.84 -37.01
N SER A 410 -17.56 -13.12 -36.95
CA SER A 410 -17.63 -11.70 -36.56
C SER A 410 -17.85 -11.48 -35.07
N ASN A 411 -18.15 -12.52 -34.29
CA ASN A 411 -18.36 -12.38 -32.86
C ASN A 411 -17.68 -13.48 -32.04
N SER A 412 -17.41 -13.19 -30.77
CA SER A 412 -16.82 -14.16 -29.85
C SER A 412 -17.10 -13.82 -28.39
N ALA A 413 -17.09 -14.85 -27.55
CA ALA A 413 -17.05 -14.73 -26.10
C ALA A 413 -15.62 -14.98 -25.61
N GLY A 414 -15.14 -14.15 -24.69
CA GLY A 414 -13.78 -14.21 -24.17
C GLY A 414 -13.71 -14.41 -22.66
N ILE A 415 -12.68 -15.12 -22.22
CA ILE A 415 -12.35 -15.31 -20.80
C ILE A 415 -10.86 -15.02 -20.63
N THR A 416 -10.52 -13.97 -19.90
CA THR A 416 -9.12 -13.74 -19.49
C THR A 416 -8.87 -14.40 -18.15
N LEU A 417 -7.91 -15.31 -18.13
CA LEU A 417 -7.49 -16.07 -16.97
C LEU A 417 -6.24 -15.43 -16.39
N ARG A 418 -6.03 -15.57 -15.07
CA ARG A 418 -4.97 -14.86 -14.35
C ARG A 418 -5.07 -13.35 -14.59
N ALA A 419 -6.30 -12.83 -14.57
CA ALA A 419 -6.57 -11.43 -14.81
C ALA A 419 -5.81 -10.54 -13.80
N GLY A 420 -5.24 -9.45 -14.30
CA GLY A 420 -4.37 -8.55 -13.52
C GLY A 420 -3.01 -9.13 -13.12
N SER A 421 -2.62 -10.31 -13.63
CA SER A 421 -1.28 -10.88 -13.43
C SER A 421 -0.25 -10.28 -14.40
N GLY A 422 1.02 -10.68 -14.32
CA GLY A 422 2.03 -10.28 -15.30
C GLY A 422 1.96 -11.07 -16.60
N HIS A 423 1.23 -12.18 -16.58
CA HIS A 423 1.15 -13.15 -17.66
C HIS A 423 -0.29 -13.68 -17.78
N PRO A 424 -1.25 -12.82 -18.18
CA PRO A 424 -2.63 -13.24 -18.38
C PRO A 424 -2.72 -14.22 -19.56
N VAL A 425 -3.77 -15.05 -19.55
CA VAL A 425 -4.07 -15.99 -20.63
C VAL A 425 -5.48 -15.73 -21.13
N SER A 426 -5.60 -15.28 -22.37
CA SER A 426 -6.85 -14.85 -22.99
C SER A 426 -7.43 -15.97 -23.86
N LEU A 427 -8.59 -16.50 -23.48
CA LEU A 427 -9.39 -17.43 -24.28
C LEU A 427 -10.43 -16.64 -25.08
N SER A 428 -10.53 -16.89 -26.38
CA SER A 428 -11.64 -16.43 -27.24
C SER A 428 -12.32 -17.63 -27.87
N VAL A 429 -13.64 -17.69 -27.78
CA VAL A 429 -14.50 -18.74 -28.33
C VAL A 429 -15.50 -18.12 -29.30
N GLY A 430 -15.39 -18.49 -30.57
CA GLY A 430 -16.34 -18.15 -31.64
C GLY A 430 -17.18 -19.35 -32.05
N HIS A 431 -17.93 -19.22 -33.14
CA HIS A 431 -18.89 -20.23 -33.61
C HIS A 431 -18.29 -21.60 -33.98
N HIS A 432 -17.03 -21.63 -34.43
CA HIS A 432 -16.37 -22.85 -34.94
C HIS A 432 -14.87 -22.89 -34.61
N THR A 433 -14.39 -21.95 -33.81
CA THR A 433 -12.99 -21.88 -33.38
C THR A 433 -12.91 -21.42 -31.93
N ALA A 434 -11.93 -21.94 -31.21
CA ALA A 434 -11.46 -21.34 -29.97
C ALA A 434 -9.96 -21.08 -30.09
N SER A 435 -9.51 -19.97 -29.52
CA SER A 435 -8.09 -19.61 -29.48
C SER A 435 -7.68 -19.12 -28.11
N LEU A 436 -6.49 -19.52 -27.70
CA LEU A 436 -5.86 -19.19 -26.44
C LEU A 436 -4.59 -18.41 -26.75
N THR A 437 -4.49 -17.19 -26.22
CA THR A 437 -3.35 -16.29 -26.42
C THR A 437 -2.71 -16.01 -25.06
N THR A 438 -1.39 -16.11 -24.98
CA THR A 438 -0.64 -15.58 -23.84
C THR A 438 -0.12 -14.21 -24.20
N ASP A 439 -0.41 -13.21 -23.39
CA ASP A 439 0.20 -11.89 -23.56
C ASP A 439 1.51 -11.89 -22.77
N ASP A 440 2.64 -11.86 -23.49
CA ASP A 440 3.95 -11.61 -22.89
C ASP A 440 4.29 -10.12 -23.07
N PRO A 441 4.73 -9.40 -22.01
CA PRO A 441 5.25 -8.04 -22.13
C PRO A 441 6.32 -7.85 -23.22
N GLU A 442 7.03 -8.91 -23.61
CA GLU A 442 8.04 -8.89 -24.69
C GLU A 442 7.46 -9.04 -26.11
N GLY A 443 6.13 -9.17 -26.26
CA GLY A 443 5.44 -9.23 -27.56
C GLY A 443 5.55 -10.59 -28.27
N THR A 444 6.03 -11.63 -27.60
CA THR A 444 6.28 -12.98 -28.13
C THR A 444 5.15 -13.97 -27.85
N GLY A 445 3.93 -13.48 -27.63
CA GLY A 445 2.79 -14.28 -27.18
C GLY A 445 2.50 -15.51 -28.06
N ASP A 446 2.40 -16.70 -27.44
CA ASP A 446 1.99 -17.93 -28.13
C ASP A 446 0.46 -17.91 -28.33
N ARG A 447 0.03 -18.20 -29.56
CA ARG A 447 -1.39 -18.34 -29.91
C ARG A 447 -1.66 -19.77 -30.33
N ARG A 448 -2.52 -20.46 -29.58
CA ARG A 448 -2.98 -21.82 -29.89
C ARG A 448 -4.45 -21.80 -30.23
N SER A 449 -4.83 -22.40 -31.35
CA SER A 449 -6.22 -22.47 -31.79
C SER A 449 -6.66 -23.90 -31.99
N CYS A 450 -7.92 -24.19 -31.69
CA CYS A 450 -8.57 -25.46 -31.99
C CYS A 450 -9.81 -25.21 -32.85
N ARG A 451 -10.12 -26.14 -33.76
CA ARG A 451 -11.38 -26.14 -34.49
C ARG A 451 -12.47 -26.74 -33.62
N LEU A 452 -13.64 -26.13 -33.64
CA LEU A 452 -14.83 -26.60 -32.94
C LEU A 452 -15.87 -27.05 -33.96
N LYS A 453 -16.78 -27.93 -33.53
CA LYS A 453 -18.00 -28.20 -34.31
C LYS A 453 -18.82 -26.90 -34.37
N PRO A 454 -19.24 -26.45 -35.57
CA PRO A 454 -20.01 -25.22 -35.70
C PRO A 454 -21.26 -25.24 -34.81
N SER A 455 -21.40 -24.26 -33.92
CA SER A 455 -22.53 -24.17 -33.00
C SER A 455 -22.73 -22.73 -32.51
N ALA A 456 -23.99 -22.33 -32.34
CA ALA A 456 -24.34 -21.06 -31.71
C ALA A 456 -24.10 -21.04 -30.20
N THR A 457 -23.78 -22.20 -29.61
CA THR A 457 -23.54 -22.38 -28.17
C THR A 457 -22.38 -23.32 -27.90
N HIS A 458 -21.60 -23.04 -26.85
CA HIS A 458 -20.50 -23.89 -26.42
C HIS A 458 -20.43 -23.98 -24.90
N ARG A 459 -19.97 -25.12 -24.38
CA ARG A 459 -19.62 -25.32 -22.96
C ARG A 459 -18.11 -25.30 -22.78
N ILE A 460 -17.63 -24.42 -21.92
CA ILE A 460 -16.22 -24.18 -21.68
C ILE A 460 -15.87 -24.70 -20.29
N THR A 461 -14.79 -25.47 -20.16
CA THR A 461 -14.19 -25.81 -18.87
C THR A 461 -12.72 -25.43 -18.89
N VAL A 462 -12.32 -24.63 -17.91
CA VAL A 462 -10.94 -24.20 -17.71
C VAL A 462 -10.42 -24.69 -16.37
N SER A 463 -9.20 -25.20 -16.34
CA SER A 463 -8.46 -25.46 -15.11
C SER A 463 -7.22 -24.59 -15.07
N VAL A 464 -7.11 -23.75 -14.05
CA VAL A 464 -5.95 -22.91 -13.78
C VAL A 464 -5.20 -23.47 -12.58
N THR A 465 -3.89 -23.64 -12.76
CA THR A 465 -2.92 -24.02 -11.73
C THR A 465 -1.70 -23.11 -11.88
N PRO A 466 -0.75 -23.10 -10.94
CA PRO A 466 0.49 -22.33 -11.09
C PRO A 466 1.27 -22.71 -12.36
N ARG A 467 1.24 -23.99 -12.75
CA ARG A 467 2.04 -24.53 -13.86
C ARG A 467 1.32 -24.56 -15.20
N HIS A 468 0.00 -24.64 -15.21
CA HIS A 468 -0.77 -24.88 -16.42
C HIS A 468 -2.11 -24.15 -16.40
N VAL A 469 -2.50 -23.68 -17.57
CA VAL A 469 -3.87 -23.37 -17.94
C VAL A 469 -4.32 -24.41 -18.96
N ARG A 470 -5.41 -25.12 -18.69
CA ARG A 470 -6.00 -26.11 -19.61
C ARG A 470 -7.42 -25.72 -19.96
N VAL A 471 -7.76 -25.78 -21.24
CA VAL A 471 -9.07 -25.40 -21.77
C VAL A 471 -9.68 -26.58 -22.53
N ASN A 472 -10.89 -26.94 -22.12
CA ASN A 472 -11.74 -27.88 -22.84
C ASN A 472 -12.99 -27.14 -23.34
N VAL A 473 -13.41 -27.44 -24.57
CA VAL A 473 -14.65 -26.92 -25.16
C VAL A 473 -15.49 -28.12 -25.60
N ASP A 474 -16.76 -28.15 -25.17
CA ASP A 474 -17.71 -29.24 -25.41
C ASP A 474 -17.22 -30.64 -24.99
N GLY A 475 -16.36 -30.69 -23.98
CA GLY A 475 -15.79 -31.93 -23.44
C GLY A 475 -14.49 -32.37 -24.13
N GLU A 476 -14.10 -31.73 -25.22
CA GLU A 476 -12.86 -32.02 -25.95
C GLU A 476 -11.72 -31.10 -25.49
N SER A 477 -10.50 -31.65 -25.41
CA SER A 477 -9.30 -30.87 -25.06
C SER A 477 -8.93 -29.94 -26.22
N CYS A 478 -9.07 -28.63 -26.01
CA CYS A 478 -8.84 -27.62 -27.05
C CYS A 478 -7.40 -27.09 -27.02
N ALA A 479 -6.94 -26.60 -25.87
CA ALA A 479 -5.62 -25.98 -25.75
C ALA A 479 -5.09 -26.04 -24.32
N ALA A 480 -3.77 -26.02 -24.18
CA ALA A 480 -3.09 -25.86 -22.90
C ALA A 480 -1.90 -24.92 -23.03
N VAL A 481 -1.77 -24.02 -22.05
CA VAL A 481 -0.61 -23.14 -21.88
C VAL A 481 0.14 -23.60 -20.65
N ARG A 482 1.46 -23.74 -20.77
CA ARG A 482 2.37 -23.90 -19.64
C ARG A 482 2.74 -22.52 -19.12
N ALA A 483 2.59 -22.29 -17.83
CA ALA A 483 3.29 -21.19 -17.20
C ALA A 483 4.78 -21.47 -17.38
N GLY A 484 5.52 -20.51 -17.95
CA GLY A 484 6.95 -20.65 -18.20
C GLY A 484 7.77 -20.73 -16.90
N ARG A 485 8.93 -20.06 -16.86
CA ARG A 485 9.80 -20.01 -15.66
C ARG A 485 9.36 -18.97 -14.61
N TRP A 486 8.14 -18.45 -14.72
CA TRP A 486 7.66 -17.34 -13.88
C TRP A 486 7.45 -17.75 -12.43
N ARG A 487 7.56 -16.81 -11.50
CA ARG A 487 7.22 -17.04 -10.10
C ARG A 487 5.72 -17.27 -9.98
N VAL A 488 5.29 -18.13 -9.06
CA VAL A 488 3.87 -18.45 -8.84
C VAL A 488 3.02 -17.19 -8.65
N ALA A 489 3.54 -16.23 -7.89
CA ALA A 489 2.89 -14.95 -7.62
C ALA A 489 2.72 -14.05 -8.86
N GLU A 490 3.60 -14.16 -9.87
CA GLU A 490 3.52 -13.38 -11.12
C GLU A 490 2.41 -13.87 -12.04
N GLY A 491 2.05 -15.15 -11.93
CA GLY A 491 0.93 -15.78 -12.62
C GLY A 491 -0.34 -15.93 -11.78
N ALA A 492 -0.36 -15.42 -10.54
CA ALA A 492 -1.56 -15.42 -9.72
C ALA A 492 -2.55 -14.38 -10.27
N GLY A 493 -3.84 -14.69 -10.29
CA GLY A 493 -4.93 -13.78 -10.62
C GLY A 493 -6.27 -14.45 -10.80
N GLY A 494 -7.33 -13.64 -10.71
CA GLY A 494 -8.70 -14.05 -10.96
C GLY A 494 -8.98 -14.17 -12.45
N PHE A 495 -10.18 -13.77 -12.85
CA PHE A 495 -10.59 -13.83 -14.25
C PHE A 495 -11.46 -12.63 -14.63
N SER A 496 -11.53 -12.39 -15.93
CA SER A 496 -12.45 -11.44 -16.54
C SER A 496 -13.22 -12.12 -17.67
N LEU A 497 -14.37 -11.55 -18.01
CA LEU A 497 -15.16 -11.97 -19.15
C LEU A 497 -15.21 -10.84 -20.17
N SER A 498 -15.33 -11.21 -21.43
CA SER A 498 -15.57 -10.25 -22.50
C SER A 498 -16.50 -10.80 -23.57
N VAL A 499 -17.17 -9.89 -24.28
CA VAL A 499 -17.92 -10.20 -25.49
C VAL A 499 -17.50 -9.24 -26.58
N ARG A 500 -17.31 -9.75 -27.79
CA ARG A 500 -16.93 -8.97 -28.97
C ARG A 500 -17.91 -9.23 -30.09
N ASN A 501 -18.30 -8.18 -30.80
CA ASN A 501 -19.11 -8.26 -32.00
C ASN A 501 -18.68 -7.17 -32.99
N ASP A 502 -18.04 -7.58 -34.08
CA ASP A 502 -17.60 -6.71 -35.17
C ASP A 502 -18.56 -6.76 -36.38
N GLY A 503 -19.63 -7.57 -36.28
CA GLY A 503 -20.54 -7.84 -37.39
C GLY A 503 -21.73 -6.87 -37.45
N PRO A 504 -22.43 -6.81 -38.60
CA PRO A 504 -23.67 -6.04 -38.75
C PRO A 504 -24.85 -6.64 -37.96
N GLU A 505 -24.69 -7.87 -37.47
CA GLU A 505 -25.71 -8.59 -36.73
C GLU A 505 -25.89 -8.03 -35.31
N ARG A 506 -27.15 -7.81 -34.95
CA ARG A 506 -27.53 -7.29 -33.62
C ARG A 506 -27.39 -8.33 -32.50
N GLN A 507 -27.12 -9.59 -32.81
CA GLN A 507 -27.04 -10.66 -31.81
C GLN A 507 -25.66 -10.68 -31.15
N TRP A 508 -25.60 -10.27 -29.88
CA TRP A 508 -24.37 -10.33 -29.11
C TRP A 508 -24.14 -11.71 -28.49
N PRO A 509 -22.88 -12.18 -28.41
CA PRO A 509 -22.51 -13.28 -27.55
C PRO A 509 -22.91 -12.99 -26.10
N ARG A 510 -23.24 -14.04 -25.36
CA ARG A 510 -23.55 -13.94 -23.93
C ARG A 510 -23.13 -15.18 -23.15
N PHE A 511 -22.76 -14.97 -21.89
CA PHE A 511 -22.57 -16.02 -20.90
C PHE A 511 -23.91 -16.36 -20.25
N THR A 512 -24.38 -17.59 -20.45
CA THR A 512 -25.66 -18.07 -19.89
C THR A 512 -25.49 -18.78 -18.55
N SER A 513 -24.27 -19.24 -18.25
CA SER A 513 -23.90 -19.74 -16.93
C SER A 513 -22.40 -19.61 -16.70
N LEU A 514 -22.03 -19.49 -15.43
CA LEU A 514 -20.65 -19.48 -14.98
C LEU A 514 -20.57 -20.07 -13.58
N LYS A 515 -19.68 -21.04 -13.40
CA LYS A 515 -19.33 -21.63 -12.11
C LYS A 515 -17.83 -21.58 -11.86
N VAL A 516 -17.44 -21.35 -10.61
CA VAL A 516 -16.05 -21.34 -10.15
C VAL A 516 -15.89 -22.28 -8.96
N GLY A 517 -14.77 -23.00 -8.86
CA GLY A 517 -14.50 -23.88 -7.71
C GLY A 517 -13.08 -24.39 -7.62
#